data_AF-A0A392PS66-F1
#
_entry.id   AF-A0A392PS66-F1
#
_cell.length_a   1.000
_cell.length_b   1.000
_cell.length_c   1.000
_cell.angle_alpha   90.00
_cell.angle_beta   90.00
_cell.angle_gamma   90.00
#
_symmetry.space_group_name_H-M   'P 1'
#
loop_
_entity.id
_entity.type
_entity.pdbx_description
1 polymer ?
#
loop_
_entity_poly.entity_id
_entity_poly.type
_entity_poly.pdbx_seq_one_letter_code
_entity_poly.pdbx_strand_id
1 'polypeptide(L)'
;LQAVPLCLNEEDNQKLIAPFRDEEFRDAAFQMHSDKAPSPDGLNPAFYKRFWSLCGNEVIYACRRWLTEGTIPTALGDTNIVLVPKCDHPNSMRDLRPISLCNVVYKILAKTLANRLQSVLDKCISVEQSGFVAGRSITDNVIIA
;
A
#
# COMPACT_ATOMS: atom_id res chain seq x y z
N LEU A 1 -0.02 19.35 -19.14
CA LEU A 1 0.38 19.64 -17.74
C LEU A 1 -0.18 20.95 -17.19
N GLN A 2 -0.51 21.96 -18.01
CA GLN A 2 -1.10 23.25 -17.56
C GLN A 2 -2.50 23.19 -16.93
N ALA A 3 -3.20 22.05 -17.00
CA ALA A 3 -4.57 21.89 -16.50
C ALA A 3 -4.66 21.26 -15.10
N VAL A 4 -3.54 20.84 -14.50
CA VAL A 4 -3.52 20.32 -13.13
C VAL A 4 -3.10 21.48 -12.22
N PRO A 5 -3.98 21.93 -11.30
CA PRO A 5 -3.61 22.98 -10.37
C PRO A 5 -2.39 22.56 -9.54
N LEU A 6 -1.43 23.48 -9.40
CA LEU A 6 -0.20 23.26 -8.64
C LEU A 6 -0.56 23.25 -7.15
N CYS A 7 -0.82 22.06 -6.61
CA CYS A 7 -1.30 21.84 -5.25
C CYS A 7 -0.19 21.54 -4.24
N LEU A 8 1.03 21.29 -4.71
CA LEU A 8 2.20 20.98 -3.89
C LEU A 8 3.21 22.11 -3.97
N ASN A 9 3.75 22.49 -2.81
CA ASN A 9 4.83 23.47 -2.73
C ASN A 9 6.21 22.79 -2.75
N GLU A 10 7.26 23.59 -2.73
CA GLU A 10 8.63 23.07 -2.75
C GLU A 10 8.98 22.23 -1.52
N GLU A 11 8.45 22.58 -0.34
CA GLU A 11 8.66 21.81 0.89
C GLU A 11 8.01 20.41 0.81
N ASP A 12 6.81 20.32 0.22
CA ASP A 12 6.14 19.04 -0.06
C ASP A 12 6.97 18.18 -1.00
N ASN A 13 7.47 18.77 -2.09
CA ASN A 13 8.34 18.06 -3.03
C ASN A 13 9.61 17.55 -2.34
N GLN A 14 10.27 18.39 -1.55
CA GLN A 14 11.47 18.00 -0.78
C GLN A 14 11.21 16.83 0.16
N LYS A 15 10.06 16.81 0.85
CA LYS A 15 9.65 15.67 1.70
C LYS A 15 9.39 14.41 0.88
N LEU A 16 8.73 14.51 -0.27
CA LEU A 16 8.40 13.37 -1.12
C LEU A 16 9.64 12.71 -1.75
N ILE A 17 10.63 13.51 -2.15
CA ILE A 17 11.86 13.03 -2.81
C ILE A 17 13.00 12.72 -1.85
N ALA A 18 12.85 13.01 -0.55
CA ALA A 18 13.87 12.73 0.45
C ALA A 18 14.26 11.24 0.45
N PRO A 19 15.50 10.86 0.79
CA PRO A 19 15.87 9.46 0.96
C PRO A 19 14.94 8.71 1.92
N PHE A 20 14.59 7.46 1.61
CA PHE A 20 13.78 6.63 2.52
C PHE A 20 14.56 6.27 3.77
N ARG A 21 13.93 6.44 4.94
CA ARG A 21 14.45 6.03 6.25
C ARG A 21 14.11 4.57 6.55
N ASP A 22 14.92 3.91 7.37
CA ASP A 22 14.73 2.50 7.75
C ASP A 22 13.38 2.30 8.46
N GLU A 23 13.00 3.28 9.30
CA GLU A 23 11.76 3.28 10.06
C GLU A 23 10.53 3.27 9.15
N GLU A 24 10.57 3.91 7.98
CA GLU A 24 9.42 3.96 7.06
C GLU A 24 9.01 2.54 6.60
N PHE A 25 9.98 1.68 6.32
CA PHE A 25 9.73 0.29 5.93
C PHE A 25 9.26 -0.58 7.10
N ARG A 26 9.85 -0.37 8.29
CA ARG A 26 9.41 -1.06 9.51
C ARG A 26 7.97 -0.69 9.84
N ASP A 27 7.65 0.59 9.85
CA ASP A 27 6.30 1.07 10.14
C ASP A 27 5.31 0.51 9.12
N ALA A 28 5.65 0.52 7.82
CA ALA A 28 4.85 -0.10 6.78
C ALA A 28 4.56 -1.59 7.06
N ALA A 29 5.56 -2.37 7.48
CA ALA A 29 5.39 -3.77 7.85
C ALA A 29 4.51 -3.95 9.10
N PHE A 30 4.71 -3.11 10.12
CA PHE A 30 4.01 -3.22 11.40
C PHE A 30 2.56 -2.69 11.34
N GLN A 31 2.23 -1.81 10.40
CA GLN A 31 0.88 -1.32 10.15
C GLN A 31 -0.03 -2.36 9.46
N MET A 32 0.52 -3.39 8.80
CA MET A 32 -0.30 -4.43 8.18
C MET A 32 -0.95 -5.32 9.23
N HIS A 33 -2.20 -5.75 9.05
CA HIS A 33 -2.78 -6.73 9.98
C HIS A 33 -2.07 -8.09 9.88
N SER A 34 -1.83 -8.73 11.01
CA SER A 34 -1.07 -9.98 11.10
C SER A 34 -1.82 -11.19 10.49
N ASP A 35 -3.14 -11.12 10.48
CA ASP A 35 -4.08 -12.18 10.05
C ASP A 35 -4.31 -12.23 8.53
N LYS A 36 -3.60 -11.42 7.73
CA LYS A 36 -3.74 -11.45 6.28
C LYS A 36 -3.24 -12.78 5.71
N ALA A 37 -3.92 -13.23 4.66
CA ALA A 37 -3.56 -14.45 3.94
C ALA A 37 -2.11 -14.36 3.39
N PRO A 38 -1.38 -15.50 3.38
CA PRO A 38 -0.01 -15.55 2.90
C PRO A 38 0.07 -15.34 1.38
N SER A 39 1.24 -14.91 0.92
CA SER A 39 1.59 -14.88 -0.50
C SER A 39 1.92 -16.27 -1.06
N PRO A 40 2.24 -16.40 -2.36
CA PRO A 40 2.73 -17.66 -2.95
C PRO A 40 3.94 -18.27 -2.22
N ASP A 41 4.73 -17.46 -1.52
CA ASP A 41 5.88 -17.89 -0.69
C ASP A 41 5.47 -18.47 0.68
N GLY A 42 4.19 -18.47 1.02
CA GLY A 42 3.68 -18.96 2.30
C GLY A 42 3.91 -18.01 3.49
N LEU A 43 4.52 -16.84 3.28
CA LEU A 43 4.85 -15.90 4.35
C LEU A 43 3.77 -14.82 4.46
N ASN A 44 3.25 -14.62 5.68
CA ASN A 44 2.25 -13.59 5.97
C ASN A 44 2.87 -12.43 6.79
N PRO A 45 2.14 -11.31 7.02
CA PRO A 45 2.67 -10.21 7.81
C PRO A 45 3.07 -10.61 9.24
N ALA A 46 2.40 -11.59 9.86
CA ALA A 46 2.76 -12.05 11.20
C ALA A 46 4.19 -12.62 11.25
N PHE A 47 4.61 -13.35 10.22
CA PHE A 47 5.99 -13.85 10.09
C PHE A 47 6.99 -12.70 10.14
N TYR A 48 6.83 -11.70 9.28
CA TYR A 48 7.77 -10.57 9.19
C TYR A 48 7.80 -9.75 10.48
N LYS A 49 6.67 -9.54 11.14
CA LYS A 49 6.65 -8.85 12.44
C LYS A 49 7.35 -9.67 13.52
N ARG A 50 7.13 -10.98 13.56
CA ARG A 50 7.72 -11.89 14.56
C ARG A 50 9.22 -12.01 14.41
N PHE A 51 9.71 -12.10 13.18
CA PHE A 51 11.12 -12.33 12.85
C PHE A 51 11.82 -11.06 12.33
N TRP A 52 11.26 -9.88 12.60
CA TRP A 52 11.81 -8.61 12.10
C TRP A 52 13.27 -8.39 12.53
N SER A 53 13.64 -8.81 13.74
CA SER A 53 15.03 -8.70 14.21
C SER A 53 16.00 -9.59 13.44
N LEU A 54 15.51 -10.61 12.72
CA LEU A 54 16.32 -11.54 11.95
C LEU A 54 16.39 -11.17 10.46
N CYS A 55 15.28 -10.71 9.87
CA CYS A 55 15.20 -10.47 8.42
C CYS A 55 14.90 -9.01 8.04
N GLY A 56 14.68 -8.13 9.02
CA GLY A 56 14.22 -6.76 8.78
C GLY A 56 15.25 -5.91 8.04
N ASN A 57 16.54 -6.09 8.33
CA ASN A 57 17.61 -5.36 7.68
C ASN A 57 17.73 -5.72 6.20
N GLU A 58 17.58 -7.00 5.86
CA GLU A 58 17.60 -7.52 4.51
C GLU A 58 16.40 -7.01 3.71
N VAL A 59 15.21 -6.99 4.32
CA VAL A 59 14.00 -6.42 3.73
C VAL A 59 14.17 -4.94 3.45
N ILE A 60 14.68 -4.16 4.41
CA ILE A 60 14.95 -2.72 4.26
C ILE A 60 15.95 -2.48 3.13
N TYR A 61 17.08 -3.19 3.15
CA TYR A 61 18.12 -3.06 2.14
C TYR A 61 17.58 -3.34 0.73
N ALA A 62 16.82 -4.42 0.58
CA ALA A 62 16.22 -4.81 -0.68
C ALA A 62 15.19 -3.77 -1.17
N CYS A 63 14.25 -3.37 -0.31
CA CYS A 63 13.24 -2.37 -0.66
C CYS A 63 13.86 -1.02 -1.05
N ARG A 64 14.83 -0.53 -0.28
CA ARG A 64 15.55 0.73 -0.59
C ARG A 64 16.25 0.64 -1.93
N ARG A 65 16.96 -0.47 -2.18
CA ARG A 65 17.66 -0.69 -3.44
C ARG A 65 16.67 -0.64 -4.63
N TRP A 66 15.56 -1.37 -4.56
CA TRP A 66 14.57 -1.39 -5.66
C TRP A 66 13.92 -0.04 -5.90
N LEU A 67 13.63 0.73 -4.85
CA LEU A 67 13.10 2.08 -4.98
C LEU A 67 14.11 3.05 -5.60
N THR A 68 15.40 2.88 -5.26
CA THR A 68 16.49 3.73 -5.80
C THR A 68 16.78 3.40 -7.26
N GLU A 69 16.79 2.10 -7.61
CA GLU A 69 17.05 1.61 -8.97
C GLU A 69 15.81 1.74 -9.88
N GLY A 70 14.62 1.98 -9.32
CA GLY A 70 13.37 2.03 -10.08
C GLY A 70 12.94 0.68 -10.65
N THR A 71 13.50 -0.43 -10.14
CA THR A 71 13.23 -1.79 -10.64
C THR A 71 12.94 -2.74 -9.49
N ILE A 72 11.90 -3.57 -9.66
CA ILE A 72 11.46 -4.56 -8.68
C ILE A 72 11.64 -5.95 -9.32
N PRO A 73 12.13 -6.97 -8.60
CA PRO A 73 12.22 -8.34 -9.10
C PRO A 73 10.87 -8.84 -9.61
N THR A 74 10.86 -9.46 -10.80
CA THR A 74 9.64 -10.00 -11.41
C THR A 74 8.91 -10.98 -10.49
N ALA A 75 9.65 -11.80 -9.73
CA ALA A 75 9.10 -12.76 -8.78
C ALA A 75 8.27 -12.12 -7.64
N LEU A 76 8.49 -10.84 -7.31
CA LEU A 76 7.64 -10.12 -6.35
C LEU A 76 6.29 -9.69 -6.95
N GLY A 77 6.21 -9.63 -8.28
CA GLY A 77 4.96 -9.41 -9.01
C GLY A 77 4.08 -10.67 -9.09
N ASP A 78 4.63 -11.85 -8.78
CA ASP A 78 3.86 -13.09 -8.76
C ASP A 78 2.82 -13.04 -7.63
N THR A 79 1.56 -13.28 -7.99
CA THR A 79 0.44 -13.23 -7.04
C THR A 79 -0.51 -14.39 -7.29
N ASN A 80 -0.99 -15.00 -6.21
CA ASN A 80 -2.13 -15.90 -6.29
C ASN A 80 -3.42 -15.08 -6.38
N ILE A 81 -4.32 -15.46 -7.28
CA ILE A 81 -5.66 -14.87 -7.37
C ILE A 81 -6.63 -15.82 -6.70
N VAL A 82 -7.30 -15.35 -5.66
CA VAL A 82 -8.36 -16.09 -4.97
C VAL A 82 -9.70 -15.44 -5.31
N LEU A 83 -10.71 -16.26 -5.60
CA LEU A 83 -12.07 -15.80 -5.88
C LEU A 83 -12.90 -15.90 -4.61
N VAL A 84 -13.37 -14.76 -4.10
CA VAL A 84 -14.25 -14.68 -2.92
C VAL A 84 -15.69 -14.39 -3.38
N PRO A 85 -16.69 -15.20 -2.96
CA PRO A 85 -18.09 -14.94 -3.25
C PRO A 85 -18.57 -13.57 -2.73
N LYS A 86 -19.38 -12.86 -3.53
CA LYS A 86 -20.06 -11.63 -3.13
C LYS A 86 -21.46 -11.87 -2.56
N CYS A 87 -22.04 -13.04 -2.83
CA CYS A 87 -23.37 -13.46 -2.38
C CYS A 87 -23.37 -14.96 -2.06
N ASP A 88 -24.41 -15.44 -1.36
CA ASP A 88 -24.48 -16.82 -0.84
C ASP A 88 -24.49 -17.89 -1.94
N HIS A 89 -25.07 -17.58 -3.10
CA HIS A 89 -25.21 -18.50 -4.24
C HIS A 89 -24.62 -17.90 -5.51
N PRO A 90 -23.28 -17.86 -5.65
CA PRO A 90 -22.64 -17.32 -6.85
C PRO A 90 -22.91 -18.25 -8.04
N ASN A 91 -23.47 -17.71 -9.12
CA ASN A 91 -23.80 -18.49 -10.32
C ASN A 91 -23.00 -18.03 -11.56
N SER A 92 -22.24 -16.94 -11.43
CA SER A 92 -21.43 -16.38 -12.50
C SER A 92 -20.12 -15.76 -11.99
N MET A 93 -19.16 -15.52 -12.89
CA MET A 93 -17.92 -14.81 -12.55
C MET A 93 -18.14 -13.40 -12.01
N ARG A 94 -19.28 -12.76 -12.31
CA ARG A 94 -19.62 -11.43 -11.77
C ARG A 94 -19.92 -11.46 -10.27
N ASP A 95 -20.35 -12.63 -9.78
CA ASP A 95 -20.69 -12.88 -8.37
C ASP A 95 -19.44 -13.17 -7.53
N LEU A 96 -18.27 -13.24 -8.16
CA LEU A 96 -16.99 -13.46 -7.51
C LEU A 96 -16.17 -12.17 -7.50
N ARG A 97 -15.43 -11.94 -6.42
CA ARG A 97 -14.44 -10.87 -6.30
C ARG A 97 -13.05 -11.50 -6.40
N PRO A 98 -12.25 -11.18 -7.44
CA PRO A 98 -10.86 -11.58 -7.46
C PRO A 98 -10.07 -10.77 -6.42
N ILE A 99 -9.26 -11.48 -5.62
CA ILE A 99 -8.34 -10.89 -4.64
C ILE A 99 -6.93 -11.39 -4.97
N SER A 100 -6.02 -10.45 -5.22
CA SER A 100 -4.60 -10.73 -5.43
C SER A 100 -3.86 -10.82 -4.10
N LEU A 101 -3.29 -12.00 -3.81
CA LEU A 101 -2.44 -12.26 -2.66
C LEU A 101 -0.97 -11.98 -2.99
N CYS A 102 -0.61 -10.69 -3.08
CA CYS A 102 0.76 -10.28 -3.40
C CYS A 102 1.74 -10.57 -2.26
N ASN A 103 3.03 -10.66 -2.59
CA ASN A 103 4.12 -10.81 -1.63
C ASN A 103 4.09 -9.72 -0.53
N VAL A 104 4.34 -10.10 0.72
CA VAL A 104 4.38 -9.14 1.84
C VAL A 104 5.47 -8.10 1.65
N VAL A 105 6.64 -8.47 1.14
CA VAL A 105 7.73 -7.52 0.85
C VAL A 105 7.30 -6.51 -0.22
N TYR A 106 6.60 -6.95 -1.26
CA TYR A 106 6.00 -6.04 -2.24
C TYR A 106 4.99 -5.08 -1.57
N LYS A 107 4.14 -5.61 -0.68
CA LYS A 107 3.20 -4.78 0.09
C LYS A 107 3.93 -3.77 0.99
N ILE A 108 5.10 -4.11 1.55
CA ILE A 108 5.89 -3.19 2.39
C ILE A 108 6.36 -2.01 1.54
N LEU A 109 6.88 -2.27 0.34
CA LEU A 109 7.30 -1.23 -0.61
C LEU A 109 6.11 -0.33 -1.00
N ALA A 110 5.00 -0.93 -1.42
CA ALA A 110 3.80 -0.18 -1.82
C ALA A 110 3.22 0.66 -0.66
N LYS A 111 3.18 0.09 0.56
CA LYS A 111 2.69 0.79 1.75
C LYS A 111 3.63 1.92 2.18
N THR A 112 4.94 1.75 2.04
CA THR A 112 5.94 2.80 2.31
C THR A 112 5.69 4.01 1.40
N LEU A 113 5.51 3.78 0.09
CA LEU A 113 5.17 4.84 -0.87
C LEU A 113 3.81 5.48 -0.55
N ALA A 114 2.79 4.67 -0.26
CA ALA A 114 1.46 5.17 0.07
C ALA A 114 1.48 6.07 1.33
N ASN A 115 2.21 5.68 2.38
CA ASN A 115 2.35 6.47 3.60
C ASN A 115 3.02 7.82 3.34
N ARG A 116 4.01 7.86 2.44
CA ARG A 116 4.68 9.11 2.06
C ARG A 116 3.74 10.02 1.26
N LEU A 117 3.03 9.46 0.27
CA LEU A 117 2.04 10.20 -0.52
C LEU A 117 0.86 10.71 0.33
N GLN A 118 0.45 9.93 1.35
CA GLN A 118 -0.63 10.30 2.25
C GLN A 118 -0.39 11.65 2.93
N SER A 119 0.86 12.01 3.22
CA SER A 119 1.20 13.28 3.89
C SER A 119 0.84 14.54 3.09
N VAL A 120 0.64 14.40 1.78
CA VAL A 120 0.28 15.51 0.88
C VAL A 120 -1.06 15.32 0.19
N LEU A 121 -1.68 14.13 0.34
CA LEU A 121 -2.83 13.72 -0.45
C LEU A 121 -4.01 14.70 -0.31
N ASP A 122 -4.25 15.23 0.90
CA ASP A 122 -5.33 16.19 1.18
C ASP A 122 -5.22 17.49 0.38
N LYS A 123 -4.02 17.87 -0.08
CA LYS A 123 -3.81 19.03 -0.94
C LYS A 123 -4.18 18.73 -2.40
N CYS A 124 -4.11 17.47 -2.80
CA CYS A 124 -4.24 17.02 -4.18
C CYS A 124 -5.63 16.51 -4.54
N ILE A 125 -6.48 16.23 -3.55
CA ILE A 125 -7.80 15.62 -3.76
C ILE A 125 -8.93 16.56 -3.36
N SER A 126 -10.08 16.42 -4.03
CA SER A 126 -11.28 17.19 -3.73
C SER A 126 -11.83 16.84 -2.34
N VAL A 127 -12.57 17.77 -1.71
CA VAL A 127 -13.21 17.52 -0.41
C VAL A 127 -14.30 16.44 -0.49
N GLU A 128 -14.93 16.31 -1.66
CA GLU A 128 -15.97 15.32 -1.96
C GLU A 128 -15.40 13.91 -2.16
N GLN A 129 -14.07 13.76 -2.24
CA GLN A 129 -13.42 12.46 -2.27
C GLN A 129 -13.28 11.93 -0.83
N SER A 130 -14.21 11.07 -0.43
CA SER A 130 -14.23 10.42 0.90
C SER A 130 -13.62 9.01 0.91
N GLY A 131 -13.67 8.30 -0.23
CA GLY A 131 -13.20 6.92 -0.31
C GLY A 131 -11.69 6.79 -0.13
N PHE A 132 -11.26 5.93 0.81
CA PHE A 132 -9.86 5.57 1.06
C PHE A 132 -8.95 6.74 1.46
N VAL A 133 -9.52 7.81 2.00
CA VAL A 133 -8.79 8.94 2.56
C VAL A 133 -8.85 8.85 4.09
N ALA A 134 -7.69 8.96 4.75
CA ALA A 134 -7.67 8.90 6.20
C ALA A 134 -8.46 10.07 6.81
N GLY A 135 -9.27 9.78 7.83
CA GLY A 135 -10.09 10.77 8.50
C GLY A 135 -11.36 11.18 7.75
N ARG A 136 -11.64 10.60 6.57
CA ARG A 136 -12.89 10.81 5.84
C ARG A 136 -13.72 9.53 5.82
N SER A 137 -15.02 9.67 5.99
CA SER A 137 -15.99 8.58 5.94
C SER A 137 -16.92 8.76 4.74
N ILE A 138 -17.41 7.65 4.18
CA ILE A 138 -18.44 7.68 3.14
C ILE A 138 -19.72 8.41 3.61
N THR A 139 -19.95 8.42 4.93
CA THR A 139 -21.07 9.15 5.55
C THR A 139 -20.94 10.65 5.40
N ASP A 140 -19.71 11.19 5.32
CA ASP A 140 -19.47 12.63 5.23
C ASP A 140 -19.96 13.19 3.88
N ASN A 141 -19.92 12.36 2.83
CA ASN A 141 -20.45 12.71 1.51
C ASN A 141 -21.97 12.80 1.46
N VAL A 142 -22.71 12.17 2.40
CA VAL A 142 -24.17 12.25 2.45
C VAL A 142 -24.64 13.59 3.02
N ILE A 143 -23.82 14.25 3.85
CA ILE A 143 -24.16 15.50 4.54
C ILE A 143 -23.91 16.73 3.64
N ILE A 144 -23.00 16.62 2.67
CA ILE A 144 -22.64 17.72 1.75
C ILE A 144 -23.61 17.80 0.54
N ALA A 145 -24.44 16.77 0.33
CA ALA A 145 -25.38 16.65 -0.80
C ALA A 145 -26.72 17.36 -0.57
#